data_AF-A0A5C6BDM5-F1
#
_entry.id   AF-A0A5C6BDM5-F1
#
_cell.length_a   1.000
_cell.length_b   1.000
_cell.length_c   1.000
_cell.angle_alpha   90.00
_cell.angle_beta   90.00
_cell.angle_gamma   90.00
#
_symmetry.space_group_name_H-M   'P 1'
#
loop_
_entity.id
_entity.type
_entity.pdbx_description
1 polymer ?
#
loop_
_entity_poly.entity_id
_entity_poly.type
_entity_poly.pdbx_seq_one_letter_code
_entity_poly.pdbx_strand_id
1 'polypeptide(L)'
;MYLLKTNNPNSLYQLAESLDPIQDFTHCDLGSLNSLQLIELCDEAAAWIAKEPIVFDEENGLAIFEFSSSGVVWLLNHSVALHRWNADVAALSALDGAGGTLYVVDTF
;
A
#
# COMPACT_ATOMS: atom_id res chain seq x y z
N MET A 1 7.00 3.27 -2.75
CA MET A 1 5.68 2.63 -2.87
C MET A 1 4.62 3.71 -2.98
N TYR A 2 3.60 3.55 -3.82
CA TYR A 2 2.50 4.52 -4.03
C TYR A 2 1.18 3.93 -3.53
N LEU A 3 0.37 4.71 -2.82
CA LEU A 3 -0.96 4.27 -2.40
C LEU A 3 -2.00 4.71 -3.44
N LEU A 4 -2.64 3.73 -4.08
CA LEU A 4 -3.68 3.94 -5.06
C LEU A 4 -5.04 3.75 -4.37
N LYS A 5 -5.88 4.78 -4.46
CA LYS A 5 -7.28 4.70 -4.06
C LYS A 5 -8.15 4.75 -5.31
N THR A 6 -8.75 3.63 -5.69
CA THR A 6 -9.67 3.57 -6.82
C THR A 6 -10.89 2.74 -6.48
N ASN A 7 -12.06 3.19 -6.94
CA ASN A 7 -13.29 2.42 -6.92
C ASN A 7 -13.49 1.63 -8.23
N ASN A 8 -12.56 1.77 -9.17
CA ASN A 8 -12.57 1.11 -10.47
C ASN A 8 -11.26 0.33 -10.67
N PRO A 9 -11.21 -0.95 -10.30
CA PRO A 9 -10.00 -1.77 -10.42
C PRO A 9 -9.46 -1.85 -11.86
N ASN A 10 -10.33 -1.69 -12.88
CA ASN A 10 -9.90 -1.74 -14.27
C ASN A 10 -8.95 -0.60 -14.66
N SER A 11 -8.97 0.54 -13.94
CA SER A 11 -8.03 1.64 -14.18
C SER A 11 -6.59 1.27 -13.80
N LEU A 12 -6.38 0.21 -13.03
CA LEU A 12 -5.04 -0.25 -12.63
C LEU A 12 -4.29 -0.90 -13.79
N TYR A 13 -5.00 -1.55 -14.72
CA TYR A 13 -4.37 -2.11 -15.91
C TYR A 13 -3.86 -1.03 -16.86
N GLN A 14 -4.49 0.16 -16.86
CA GLN A 14 -4.01 1.30 -17.64
C GLN A 14 -2.69 1.86 -17.11
N LEU A 15 -2.41 1.69 -15.80
CA LEU A 15 -1.11 2.04 -15.21
C LEU A 15 0.02 1.13 -15.68
N ALA A 16 -0.28 -0.10 -16.10
CA ALA A 16 0.69 -0.99 -16.73
C ALA A 16 1.08 -0.50 -18.12
N GLU A 17 0.15 0.12 -18.85
CA GLU A 17 0.39 0.59 -20.21
C GLU A 17 1.11 1.96 -20.25
N SER A 18 0.89 2.79 -19.23
CA SER A 18 1.62 4.05 -19.03
C SER A 18 1.67 4.42 -17.55
N LEU A 19 2.86 4.78 -17.08
CA LEU A 19 3.08 5.30 -15.73
C LEU A 19 2.70 6.77 -15.59
N ASP A 20 2.40 7.50 -16.68
CA ASP A 20 2.08 8.93 -16.61
C ASP A 20 0.95 9.26 -15.60
N PRO A 21 -0.15 8.46 -15.51
CA PRO A 21 -1.21 8.70 -14.54
C PRO A 21 -0.79 8.46 -13.09
N ILE A 22 0.38 7.83 -12.81
CA ILE A 22 0.84 7.57 -11.43
C ILE A 22 0.97 8.87 -10.61
N GLN A 23 1.20 9.99 -11.29
CA GLN A 23 1.31 11.33 -10.69
C GLN A 23 -0.01 11.84 -10.11
N ASP A 24 -1.15 11.31 -10.56
CA ASP A 24 -2.48 11.67 -10.07
C ASP A 24 -2.84 10.95 -8.76
N PHE A 25 -1.96 10.07 -8.26
CA PHE A 25 -2.19 9.28 -7.05
C PHE A 25 -1.46 9.83 -5.83
N THR A 26 -1.99 9.50 -4.65
CA THR A 26 -1.38 9.90 -3.39
C THR A 26 -0.08 9.13 -3.15
N HIS A 27 1.02 9.85 -3.08
CA HIS A 27 2.29 9.30 -2.65
C HIS A 27 2.31 9.14 -1.13
N CYS A 28 2.50 7.91 -0.65
CA CYS A 28 2.66 7.59 0.77
C CYS A 28 3.85 6.67 0.93
N ASP A 29 4.83 7.05 1.75
CA ASP A 29 5.92 6.14 2.08
C ASP A 29 5.43 5.10 3.08
N LEU A 30 5.30 3.86 2.60
CA LEU A 30 4.88 2.72 3.41
C LEU A 30 6.07 1.97 4.01
N GLY A 31 7.32 2.41 3.76
CA GLY A 31 8.53 1.74 4.24
C GLY A 31 8.56 1.58 5.76
N SER A 32 8.02 2.53 6.52
CA SER A 32 7.91 2.41 7.97
C SER A 32 6.92 1.32 8.43
N LEU A 33 5.90 1.06 7.61
CA LEU A 33 4.87 0.04 7.85
C LEU A 33 5.29 -1.34 7.34
N ASN A 34 6.35 -1.42 6.54
CA ASN A 34 7.00 -2.67 6.09
C ASN A 34 8.40 -2.87 6.65
N SER A 35 8.73 -2.24 7.78
CA SER A 35 10.11 -2.31 8.28
C SER A 35 10.40 -3.68 8.90
N LEU A 36 11.63 -4.18 8.70
CA LEU A 36 12.11 -5.43 9.30
C LEU A 36 11.86 -5.43 10.83
N GLN A 37 12.14 -4.30 11.48
CA GLN A 37 11.96 -4.13 12.93
C GLN A 37 10.50 -4.34 13.36
N LEU A 38 9.55 -3.80 12.60
CA LEU A 38 8.13 -3.96 12.89
C LEU A 38 7.68 -5.41 12.65
N ILE A 39 8.16 -6.03 11.57
CA ILE A 39 7.88 -7.43 11.24
C ILE A 39 8.42 -8.36 12.32
N GLU A 40 9.65 -8.15 12.79
CA GLU A 40 10.26 -8.95 13.87
C GLU A 40 9.49 -8.87 15.20
N LEU A 41 8.76 -7.78 15.44
CA LEU A 41 7.94 -7.60 16.63
C LEU A 41 6.53 -8.16 16.45
N CYS A 42 6.03 -8.15 15.22
CA CYS A 42 4.71 -8.62 14.87
C CYS A 42 4.67 -9.06 13.41
N ASP A 43 4.73 -10.37 13.18
CA ASP A 43 4.69 -10.95 11.83
C ASP A 43 3.43 -10.54 11.03
N GLU A 44 2.33 -10.22 11.73
CA GLU A 44 1.08 -9.74 11.15
C GLU A 44 1.23 -8.37 10.48
N ALA A 45 2.26 -7.59 10.84
CA ALA A 45 2.58 -6.32 10.20
C ALA A 45 3.07 -6.47 8.76
N ALA A 46 3.38 -7.68 8.29
CA ALA A 46 3.64 -7.95 6.86
C ALA A 46 2.36 -8.33 6.08
N ALA A 47 1.24 -8.57 6.76
CA ALA A 47 0.04 -9.16 6.17
C ALA A 47 -0.89 -8.16 5.45
N TRP A 48 -0.42 -6.93 5.19
CA TRP A 48 -1.22 -5.90 4.54
C TRP A 48 -1.13 -5.89 3.02
N ILE A 49 -0.17 -6.58 2.41
CA ILE A 49 -0.12 -6.82 0.95
C ILE A 49 -0.78 -8.17 0.64
N ALA A 50 -1.64 -8.23 -0.36
CA ALA A 50 -2.21 -9.48 -0.88
C ALA A 50 -1.13 -10.33 -1.59
N LYS A 51 -1.35 -11.65 -1.65
CA LYS A 51 -0.29 -12.62 -2.01
C LYS A 51 0.36 -12.39 -3.38
N GLU A 52 -0.43 -12.16 -4.42
CA GLU A 52 0.04 -12.04 -5.80
C GLU A 52 -0.24 -10.62 -6.31
N PRO A 53 0.66 -10.02 -7.11
CA PRO A 53 0.39 -8.77 -7.77
C PRO A 53 -0.76 -8.93 -8.78
N ILE A 54 -1.67 -7.96 -8.80
CA ILE A 54 -2.77 -7.89 -9.77
C ILE A 54 -2.25 -7.45 -11.14
N VAL A 55 -1.23 -6.58 -11.10
CA VAL A 55 -0.49 -6.12 -12.27
C VAL A 55 0.98 -6.34 -11.98
N PHE A 56 1.67 -6.99 -12.90
CA PHE A 56 3.12 -7.13 -12.87
C PHE A 56 3.64 -6.78 -14.25
N ASP A 57 4.46 -5.74 -14.31
CA ASP A 57 5.10 -5.24 -15.52
C ASP A 57 6.61 -5.12 -15.25
N GLU A 58 7.33 -6.14 -15.68
CA GLU A 58 8.79 -6.21 -15.52
C GLU A 58 9.51 -5.20 -16.42
N GLU A 59 8.96 -4.86 -17.60
CA GLU A 59 9.59 -3.93 -18.54
C GLU A 59 9.62 -2.52 -17.97
N ASN A 60 8.55 -2.11 -17.29
CA ASN A 60 8.44 -0.81 -16.64
C ASN A 60 8.81 -0.84 -15.14
N GLY A 61 9.24 -1.99 -14.61
CA GLY A 61 9.66 -2.15 -13.22
C GLY A 61 8.54 -1.85 -12.22
N LEU A 62 7.32 -2.33 -12.48
CA LEU A 62 6.12 -2.03 -11.70
C LEU A 62 5.39 -3.30 -11.27
N ALA A 63 4.97 -3.33 -10.00
CA ALA A 63 4.00 -4.28 -9.49
C ALA A 63 2.90 -3.55 -8.73
N ILE A 64 1.63 -3.92 -8.97
CA ILE A 64 0.48 -3.40 -8.23
C ILE A 64 -0.14 -4.53 -7.42
N PHE A 65 -0.24 -4.32 -6.12
CA PHE A 65 -0.83 -5.29 -5.20
C PHE A 65 -2.12 -4.72 -4.59
N GLU A 66 -3.09 -5.60 -4.33
CA GLU A 66 -4.19 -5.25 -3.43
C GLU A 66 -3.68 -5.19 -1.99
N PHE A 67 -4.22 -4.27 -1.21
CA PHE A 67 -4.13 -4.40 0.23
C PHE A 67 -5.07 -5.50 0.73
N SER A 68 -4.59 -6.31 1.66
CA SER A 68 -5.44 -7.23 2.40
C SER A 68 -6.36 -6.45 3.36
N SER A 69 -7.68 -6.68 3.27
CA SER A 69 -8.65 -6.07 4.18
C SER A 69 -8.32 -6.33 5.65
N SER A 70 -7.82 -7.52 6.00
CA SER A 70 -7.43 -7.83 7.38
C SER A 70 -6.19 -7.05 7.82
N GLY A 71 -5.22 -6.85 6.93
CA GLY A 71 -4.03 -6.06 7.22
C GLY A 71 -4.34 -4.56 7.36
N VAL A 72 -5.25 -4.01 6.55
CA VAL A 72 -5.72 -2.61 6.70
C VAL A 72 -6.41 -2.43 8.06
N VAL A 73 -7.30 -3.34 8.44
CA VAL A 73 -7.96 -3.31 9.76
C VAL A 73 -6.94 -3.38 10.89
N TRP A 74 -5.92 -4.23 10.75
CA TRP A 74 -4.84 -4.33 11.74
C TRP A 74 -4.06 -3.01 11.87
N LEU A 75 -3.65 -2.41 10.75
CA LEU A 75 -2.91 -1.14 10.73
C LEU A 75 -3.71 -0.02 11.40
N LEU A 76 -5.01 0.08 11.13
CA LEU A 76 -5.88 1.09 11.73
C LEU A 76 -6.05 0.87 13.24
N ASN A 77 -6.28 -0.36 13.67
CA ASN A 77 -6.43 -0.71 15.09
C ASN A 77 -5.15 -0.44 15.91
N HIS A 78 -3.98 -0.49 15.26
CA HIS A 78 -2.68 -0.27 15.89
C HIS A 78 -2.05 1.08 15.55
N SER A 79 -2.74 1.96 14.84
CA SER A 79 -2.24 3.27 14.37
C SER A 79 -1.59 4.10 15.48
N VAL A 80 -2.22 4.19 16.66
CA VAL A 80 -1.67 4.90 17.83
C VAL A 80 -0.34 4.33 18.29
N ALA A 81 -0.20 3.00 18.28
CA ALA A 81 1.06 2.34 18.63
C ALA A 81 2.11 2.57 17.54
N LEU A 82 1.74 2.43 16.27
CA LEU A 82 2.61 2.65 15.11
C LEU A 82 3.18 4.07 15.09
N HIS A 83 2.38 5.08 15.44
CA HIS A 83 2.88 6.47 15.59
C HIS A 83 4.00 6.60 16.62
N ARG A 84 3.91 5.87 17.74
CA ARG A 84 4.98 5.86 18.76
C ARG A 84 6.26 5.19 18.27
N TRP A 85 6.14 4.38 17.22
CA TRP A 85 7.24 3.73 16.51
C TRP A 85 7.74 4.55 15.31
N ASN A 86 7.40 5.84 15.24
CA ASN A 86 7.75 6.73 14.13
C ASN A 86 7.24 6.24 12.76
N ALA A 87 6.14 5.46 12.73
CA ALA A 87 5.46 5.23 11.48
C ALA A 87 4.93 6.55 10.90
N ASP A 88 5.02 6.71 9.58
CA ASP A 88 4.60 7.93 8.91
C ASP A 88 3.12 8.20 9.17
N VAL A 89 2.85 9.38 9.74
CA VAL A 89 1.51 9.85 10.07
C VAL A 89 0.66 10.02 8.82
N ALA A 90 1.27 10.49 7.73
CA ALA A 90 0.60 10.69 6.46
C ALA A 90 0.19 9.34 5.86
N ALA A 91 1.05 8.33 5.93
CA ALA A 91 0.73 6.98 5.49
C ALA A 91 -0.45 6.37 6.26
N LEU A 92 -0.42 6.45 7.60
CA LEU A 92 -1.52 5.95 8.44
C LEU A 92 -2.83 6.71 8.18
N SER A 93 -2.76 8.03 7.96
CA SER A 93 -3.93 8.86 7.67
C SER A 93 -4.50 8.59 6.27
N ALA A 94 -3.67 8.17 5.31
CA ALA A 94 -4.12 7.84 3.96
C ALA A 94 -4.87 6.49 3.90
N LEU A 95 -4.63 5.61 4.87
CA LEU A 95 -5.43 4.41 5.09
C LEU A 95 -6.80 4.74 5.70
N ASP A 96 -6.87 5.79 6.53
CA ASP A 96 -8.11 6.26 7.15
C ASP A 96 -9.02 6.94 6.09
N GLY A 97 -10.29 6.54 6.03
CA GLY A 97 -11.23 7.00 5.01
C GLY A 97 -11.11 6.30 3.64
N ALA A 98 -10.34 5.23 3.53
CA ALA A 98 -10.36 4.34 2.37
C ALA A 98 -11.66 3.50 2.31
N GLY A 99 -12.77 4.12 1.89
CA GLY A 99 -14.05 3.41 1.70
C GLY A 99 -14.10 2.45 0.50
N GLY A 100 -12.96 2.14 -0.13
CA GLY A 100 -12.82 1.29 -1.32
C GLY A 100 -11.55 0.43 -1.26
N THR A 101 -11.32 -0.41 -2.26
CA THR A 101 -10.12 -1.25 -2.32
C THR A 101 -8.86 -0.39 -2.47
N LEU A 102 -7.89 -0.62 -1.58
CA LEU A 102 -6.59 0.04 -1.61
C LEU A 102 -5.62 -0.82 -2.40
N TYR A 103 -4.76 -0.17 -3.20
CA TYR A 103 -3.68 -0.85 -3.89
C TYR A 103 -2.35 -0.17 -3.59
N VAL A 104 -1.26 -0.93 -3.61
CA VAL A 104 0.09 -0.40 -3.52
C VAL A 104 0.82 -0.65 -4.84
N VAL A 105 1.48 0.39 -5.36
CA VAL A 105 2.47 0.24 -6.42
C VAL A 105 3.84 0.09 -5.79
N ASP A 106 4.52 -1.00 -6.10
CA ASP A 106 5.95 -1.12 -5.91
C ASP A 106 6.66 -0.90 -7.25
N THR A 107 7.73 -0.12 -7.22
CA THR A 107 8.55 0.19 -8.39
C THR A 107 9.97 -0.29 -8.11
N PHE A 108 10.50 -1.21 -8.92
CA PHE A 108 11.75 -1.92 -8.66
C PHE A 108 12.70 -1.92 -9.86
#